data_AF-A0A353QE44-F1
#
_entry.id   AF-A0A353QE44-F1
#
_cell.length_a   1.000
_cell.length_b   1.000
_cell.length_c   1.000
_cell.angle_alpha   90.00
_cell.angle_beta   90.00
_cell.angle_gamma   90.00
#
_symmetry.space_group_name_H-M   'P 1'
#
loop_
_entity.id
_entity.type
_entity.pdbx_description
1 polymer ?
#
loop_
_entity_poly.entity_id
_entity_poly.type
_entity_poly.pdbx_seq_one_letter_code
_entity_poly.pdbx_strand_id
1 'polypeptide(L)'
;MLNALRAETLKMSRDKIFWLSVAGLLGSTLMVLVMFVFGKDDLVRRNLWNLDWFVDQSLQAEALLLGPMMVAIIGAYLVTLEYRQKTMKSLLPLPMSNTA
;
A
#
# COMPACT_ATOMS: atom_id res chain seq x y z
N MET A 1 25.41 -1.38 -0.04
CA MET A 1 24.10 -1.02 0.57
C MET A 1 23.11 -0.48 -0.47
N LEU A 2 23.42 0.59 -1.21
CA LEU A 2 22.51 1.19 -2.20
C LEU A 2 22.05 0.20 -3.31
N ASN A 3 22.96 -0.65 -3.81
CA ASN A 3 22.62 -1.66 -4.83
C ASN A 3 21.72 -2.79 -4.29
N ALA A 4 21.82 -3.11 -3.00
CA ALA A 4 20.97 -4.11 -2.35
C ALA A 4 19.55 -3.55 -2.13
N LEU A 5 19.45 -2.32 -1.64
CA LEU A 5 18.20 -1.55 -1.53
C LEU A 5 17.50 -1.40 -2.88
N ARG A 6 18.27 -1.14 -3.94
CA ARG A 6 17.75 -1.06 -5.31
C ARG A 6 17.25 -2.40 -5.82
N ALA A 7 17.91 -3.51 -5.47
CA ALA A 7 17.47 -4.85 -5.86
C ALA A 7 16.20 -5.29 -5.12
N GLU A 8 16.04 -4.93 -3.85
CA GLU A 8 14.82 -5.20 -3.07
C GLU A 8 13.62 -4.38 -3.57
N THR A 9 13.83 -3.10 -3.86
CA THR A 9 12.78 -2.24 -4.44
C THR A 9 12.37 -2.71 -5.84
N LEU A 10 13.32 -3.17 -6.68
CA LEU A 10 13.01 -3.76 -7.99
C LEU A 10 12.24 -5.08 -7.87
N LYS A 11 12.54 -5.91 -6.85
CA LYS A 11 11.80 -7.15 -6.56
C LYS A 11 10.36 -6.85 -6.17
N MET A 12 10.14 -5.88 -5.28
CA MET A 12 8.79 -5.47 -4.86
C MET A 12 7.95 -4.90 -6.01
N SER A 13 8.57 -4.11 -6.90
CA SER A 13 7.91 -3.52 -8.07
C SER A 13 7.41 -4.57 -9.08
N ARG A 14 8.09 -5.73 -9.16
CA ARG A 14 7.74 -6.81 -10.09
C ARG A 14 6.76 -7.84 -9.52
N ASP A 15 6.45 -7.74 -8.23
CA ASP A 15 5.52 -8.63 -7.55
C ASP A 15 4.09 -8.09 -7.49
N LYS A 16 3.13 -9.00 -7.28
CA LYS A 16 1.68 -8.73 -7.27
C LYS A 16 1.24 -7.66 -6.25
N ILE A 17 2.12 -7.22 -5.36
CA ILE A 17 1.82 -6.28 -4.28
C ILE A 17 1.76 -4.84 -4.75
N PHE A 18 2.52 -4.48 -5.78
CA PHE A 18 2.31 -3.19 -6.44
C PHE A 18 0.91 -3.11 -7.04
N TRP A 19 0.43 -4.19 -7.63
CA TRP A 19 -0.94 -4.26 -8.16
C TRP A 19 -1.99 -4.30 -7.05
N LEU A 20 -1.70 -4.95 -5.92
CA LEU A 20 -2.58 -4.96 -4.76
C LEU A 20 -2.73 -3.58 -4.12
N SER A 21 -1.64 -2.79 -4.04
CA SER A 21 -1.68 -1.43 -3.52
C SER A 21 -2.45 -0.48 -4.44
N VAL A 22 -2.24 -0.60 -5.75
CA VAL A 22 -2.99 0.17 -6.75
C VAL A 22 -4.48 -0.20 -6.71
N ALA A 23 -4.82 -1.49 -6.61
CA ALA A 23 -6.19 -1.94 -6.48
C ALA A 23 -6.86 -1.45 -5.19
N GLY A 24 -6.11 -1.40 -4.08
CA GLY A 24 -6.56 -0.83 -2.81
C GLY A 24 -6.97 0.64 -2.95
N LEU A 25 -6.05 1.48 -3.44
CA LEU A 25 -6.28 2.92 -3.67
C LEU A 25 -7.44 3.20 -4.63
N LEU A 26 -7.52 2.45 -5.73
CA LEU A 26 -8.64 2.57 -6.66
C LEU A 26 -9.97 2.15 -6.02
N GLY A 27 -9.94 1.12 -5.17
CA GLY A 27 -11.12 0.61 -4.48
C GLY A 27 -11.78 1.64 -3.55
N SER A 28 -11.00 2.33 -2.71
CA SER A 28 -11.55 3.38 -1.82
C SER A 28 -12.14 4.54 -2.62
N THR A 29 -11.39 5.04 -3.61
CA THR A 29 -11.82 6.18 -4.42
C THR A 29 -13.10 5.85 -5.21
N LEU A 30 -13.22 4.62 -5.74
CA LEU A 30 -14.45 4.15 -6.39
C LEU A 30 -15.62 4.08 -5.41
N MET A 31 -15.40 3.65 -4.17
CA MET A 31 -16.45 3.56 -3.16
C MET A 31 -16.99 4.95 -2.78
N VAL A 32 -16.11 5.94 -2.61
CA VAL A 32 -16.51 7.34 -2.38
C VAL A 32 -17.20 7.93 -3.60
N LEU A 33 -16.79 7.55 -4.82
CA LEU A 33 -17.44 7.98 -6.05
C LEU A 33 -18.87 7.44 -6.15
N VAL A 34 -19.09 6.18 -5.79
CA VAL A 34 -20.44 5.60 -5.68
C VAL A 34 -21.28 6.39 -4.66
N MET A 35 -20.73 6.71 -3.48
CA MET A 35 -21.44 7.54 -2.50
C MET A 35 -21.75 8.94 -3.03
N PHE A 36 -20.84 9.55 -3.78
CA PHE A 36 -21.03 10.88 -4.35
C PHE A 36 -22.12 10.91 -5.44
N VAL A 37 -22.21 9.86 -6.26
CA VAL A 37 -23.20 9.76 -7.34
C VAL A 37 -24.57 9.37 -6.80
N PHE A 38 -24.66 8.31 -5.98
CA PHE A 38 -25.92 7.80 -5.46
C PHE A 38 -26.46 8.57 -4.25
N GLY A 39 -25.58 9.22 -3.48
CA GLY A 39 -25.94 10.07 -2.34
C GLY A 39 -26.24 11.53 -2.72
N LYS A 40 -26.32 11.85 -4.02
CA LYS A 40 -26.46 13.22 -4.53
C LYS A 40 -27.58 13.99 -3.84
N ASP A 41 -28.76 13.39 -3.65
CA ASP A 41 -29.91 14.11 -3.09
C ASP A 41 -29.68 14.54 -1.62
N ASP A 42 -29.02 13.71 -0.82
CA ASP A 42 -28.67 14.05 0.57
C ASP A 42 -27.51 15.07 0.61
N LEU A 43 -26.51 14.91 -0.27
CA LEU A 43 -25.38 15.84 -0.38
C LEU A 43 -25.82 17.23 -0.85
N VAL A 44 -26.76 17.31 -1.78
CA VAL A 44 -27.33 18.57 -2.26
C VAL A 44 -28.16 19.23 -1.16
N ARG A 45 -28.97 18.48 -0.41
CA ARG A 45 -29.72 19.01 0.75
C ARG A 45 -28.81 19.61 1.81
N ARG A 46 -27.64 19.02 2.03
CA ARG A 46 -26.64 19.49 3.00
C ARG A 46 -25.67 20.53 2.45
N ASN A 47 -25.82 20.93 1.18
CA ASN A 47 -24.90 21.82 0.46
C ASN A 47 -23.43 21.32 0.45
N LEU A 48 -23.24 20.01 0.43
CA LEU A 48 -21.94 19.32 0.42
C LEU A 48 -21.59 18.75 -0.96
N TRP A 49 -22.48 18.91 -1.95
CA TRP A 49 -22.28 18.40 -3.31
C TRP A 49 -21.29 19.27 -4.10
N ASN A 50 -20.01 19.15 -3.77
CA ASN A 50 -18.90 19.81 -4.46
C ASN A 50 -17.71 18.84 -4.62
N LEU A 51 -16.85 19.11 -5.61
CA LEU A 51 -15.64 18.33 -5.87
C LEU A 51 -14.66 18.39 -4.69
N ASP A 52 -14.59 19.50 -3.97
CA ASP A 52 -13.73 19.62 -2.80
C ASP A 52 -14.11 18.61 -1.71
N TRP A 53 -15.41 18.43 -1.46
CA TRP A 53 -15.90 17.43 -0.51
C TRP A 53 -15.56 16.02 -0.97
N PHE A 54 -15.73 15.73 -2.27
CA PHE A 54 -15.37 14.43 -2.84
C PHE A 54 -13.87 14.11 -2.64
N VAL A 55 -12.99 15.07 -2.91
CA VAL A 55 -11.54 14.90 -2.73
C VAL A 55 -11.20 14.69 -1.25
N ASP A 56 -11.75 15.52 -0.36
CA ASP A 56 -11.45 15.45 1.07
C ASP A 56 -11.94 14.14 1.69
N GLN A 57 -13.13 13.67 1.32
CA GLN A 57 -13.65 12.38 1.75
C GLN A 57 -12.88 11.19 1.16
N SER A 58 -12.42 11.30 -0.09
CA SER A 58 -11.57 10.27 -0.69
C SER A 58 -10.23 10.16 0.04
N LEU A 59 -9.61 11.30 0.36
CA LEU A 59 -8.35 11.35 1.10
C LEU A 59 -8.51 10.81 2.53
N GLN A 60 -9.60 11.17 3.22
CA GLN A 60 -9.91 10.66 4.55
C GLN A 60 -10.14 9.14 4.55
N ALA A 61 -10.88 8.63 3.57
CA ALA A 61 -11.11 7.19 3.42
C ALA A 61 -9.81 6.43 3.17
N GLU A 62 -8.92 6.98 2.33
CA GLU A 62 -7.59 6.40 2.10
C GLU A 62 -6.73 6.43 3.37
N ALA A 63 -6.65 7.56 4.05
CA ALA A 63 -5.81 7.72 5.22
C ALA A 63 -6.26 6.86 6.41
N LEU A 64 -7.58 6.75 6.65
CA LEU A 64 -8.12 6.08 7.82
C LEU A 64 -8.22 4.56 7.63
N LEU A 65 -8.70 4.11 6.46
CA LEU A 65 -8.96 2.69 6.22
C LEU A 65 -7.78 2.02 5.52
N LEU A 66 -7.33 2.57 4.40
CA LEU A 66 -6.35 1.89 3.56
C LEU A 66 -4.92 2.10 4.01
N GLY A 67 -4.53 3.28 4.51
CA GLY A 67 -3.17 3.58 4.92
C GLY A 67 -2.60 2.53 5.88
N PRO A 68 -3.25 2.26 7.03
CA PRO A 68 -2.79 1.24 7.96
C PRO A 68 -2.79 -0.18 7.38
N MET A 69 -3.82 -0.53 6.61
CA MET A 69 -3.92 -1.86 5.97
C MET A 69 -2.80 -2.09 4.97
N MET A 70 -2.48 -1.08 4.15
CA MET A 70 -1.41 -1.16 3.17
C MET A 70 -0.04 -1.32 3.83
N VAL A 71 0.23 -0.55 4.89
CA VAL A 71 1.47 -0.70 5.66
C VAL A 71 1.58 -2.10 6.27
N ALA A 72 0.49 -2.63 6.82
CA ALA A 72 0.46 -3.98 7.39
C ALA A 72 0.71 -5.06 6.32
N ILE A 73 0.07 -4.97 5.15
CA ILE A 73 0.24 -5.93 4.05
C ILE A 73 1.67 -5.89 3.50
N ILE A 74 2.21 -4.70 3.27
CA ILE A 74 3.58 -4.52 2.78
C ILE A 74 4.58 -5.07 3.81
N GLY A 75 4.39 -4.77 5.09
CA GLY A 75 5.23 -5.27 6.18
C GLY A 75 5.19 -6.80 6.30
N ALA A 76 3.99 -7.40 6.31
CA ALA A 76 3.82 -8.85 6.36
C ALA A 76 4.44 -9.53 5.13
N TYR A 77 4.35 -8.90 3.96
CA TYR A 77 4.99 -9.42 2.77
C TYR A 77 6.50 -9.41 2.84
N LEU A 78 7.09 -8.29 3.28
CA LEU A 78 8.55 -8.17 3.44
C LEU A 78 9.08 -9.30 4.31
N VAL A 79 8.45 -9.52 5.47
CA VAL A 79 8.80 -10.62 6.38
C VAL A 79 8.68 -11.99 5.70
N THR A 80 7.59 -12.22 4.96
CA THR A 80 7.35 -13.48 4.25
C THR A 80 8.37 -13.70 3.13
N LEU A 81 8.78 -12.63 2.45
CA LEU A 81 9.74 -12.65 1.36
C LEU A 81 11.14 -12.95 1.88
N GLU A 82 11.55 -12.34 2.99
CA GLU A 82 12.80 -12.67 3.68
C GLU A 82 12.82 -14.13 4.16
N TYR A 83 11.70 -14.61 4.69
CA TYR A 83 11.57 -16.00 5.12
C TYR A 83 11.70 -16.98 3.94
N ARG A 84 11.03 -16.70 2.81
CA ARG A 84 11.12 -17.52 1.59
C ARG A 84 12.52 -17.50 0.97
N GLN A 85 13.19 -16.36 0.98
CA GLN A 85 14.53 -16.20 0.38
C GLN A 85 15.65 -16.73 1.28
N LYS A 86 15.34 -17.22 2.50
CA LYS A 86 16.31 -17.72 3.50
C LYS A 86 17.44 -16.72 3.84
N THR A 87 17.30 -15.46 3.46
CA THR A 87 18.26 -14.38 3.69
C THR A 87 18.31 -13.95 5.15
N MET A 88 17.27 -14.22 5.94
CA MET A 88 17.29 -14.03 7.41
C MET A 88 18.48 -14.75 8.08
N LYS A 89 18.90 -15.92 7.57
CA LYS A 89 20.07 -16.64 8.09
C LYS A 89 21.41 -15.97 7.74
N SER A 90 21.43 -15.11 6.72
CA SER A 90 22.59 -14.32 6.30
C SER A 90 22.67 -12.96 7.04
N LEU A 91 21.56 -12.48 7.60
CA LEU A 91 21.52 -11.28 8.45
C LEU A 91 21.90 -11.58 9.91
N LEU A 92 21.58 -12.79 10.38
CA LEU A 92 22.27 -13.37 11.54
C LEU A 92 23.75 -13.51 11.16
N PRO A 93 24.70 -13.00 11.96
CA PRO A 93 26.13 -13.06 11.63
C PRO A 93 26.61 -14.51 11.73
N LEU A 94 26.33 -15.30 10.70
CA LEU A 94 27.16 -16.45 10.37
C LEU A 94 28.47 -15.86 9.85
N PRO A 95 29.63 -16.30 10.39
CA PRO A 95 30.92 -15.75 10.03
C PRO A 95 31.09 -15.85 8.51
N MET A 96 31.26 -14.71 7.85
CA MET A 96 31.72 -14.69 6.46
C MET A 96 33.12 -15.31 6.47
N SER A 97 33.19 -16.60 6.11
CA SER A 97 34.45 -17.28 5.85
C SER A 97 35.12 -16.57 4.68
N ASN A 98 36.05 -15.67 4.99
CA ASN A 98 37.07 -15.21 4.05
C ASN A 98 37.99 -16.40 3.79
N THR A 99 37.66 -17.22 2.80
CA THR A 99 38.61 -18.17 2.23
C THR A 99 39.00 -17.69 0.84
N ALA A 100 40.22 -17.13 0.82
CA ALA A 100 41.19 -16.95 -0.26
C ALA A 100 40.79 -16.13 -1.50
#